data_AF-A0A6V8MNF9-F1
#
_entry.id   AF-A0A6V8MNF9-F1
#
_cell.length_a   1.000
_cell.length_b   1.000
_cell.length_c   1.000
_cell.angle_alpha   90.00
_cell.angle_beta   90.00
_cell.angle_gamma   90.00
#
_symmetry.space_group_name_H-M   'P 1'
#
loop_
_entity.id
_entity.type
_entity.pdbx_description
1 polymer ?
#
loop_
_entity_poly.entity_id
_entity_poly.type
_entity_poly.pdbx_seq_one_letter_code
_entity_poly.pdbx_strand_id
1 'polypeptide(L)'
;MKLGNRARAFSTLLLLGSTVIFGACATTGAERSVKASNSLQQEDKEIRQLMVQIDVTGSALDALMVAGAPDLKRPFDSFTRELGKLDNQGRQTIKRMDDMKARNKEYFAEWEKQGDTYTNPEIRALSDERRSNLAGIYARIPEAGIGIKGAYRAYLADLKEIQLYLSNDLTLKGQQTIAPVAEKTVRDREALKSSLLPLLAALDAVNAELYGGKR
;
A
#
# COMPACT_ATOMS: atom_id res chain seq x y z
N MET A 1 83.77 49.57 18.59
CA MET A 1 83.07 48.54 19.40
C MET A 1 81.89 48.02 18.60
N LYS A 2 82.04 46.85 17.96
CA LYS A 2 81.41 45.54 18.30
C LYS A 2 79.90 45.50 18.01
N LEU A 3 79.50 44.95 16.84
CA LEU A 3 78.97 43.58 16.58
C LEU A 3 77.42 43.59 16.65
N GLY A 4 76.61 43.11 15.70
CA GLY A 4 76.81 42.28 14.52
C GLY A 4 75.70 41.19 14.44
N ASN A 5 74.68 41.43 13.59
CA ASN A 5 73.94 40.50 12.71
C ASN A 5 73.28 39.16 13.15
N ARG A 6 72.03 38.97 12.65
CA ARG A 6 71.34 37.76 12.08
C ARG A 6 70.56 36.75 12.95
N ALA A 7 69.26 36.56 12.60
CA ALA A 7 68.55 35.31 12.19
C ALA A 7 67.01 35.56 12.18
N ARG A 8 66.29 35.60 11.03
CA ARG A 8 65.61 34.55 10.22
C ARG A 8 64.48 33.74 10.91
N ALA A 9 63.24 33.85 10.38
CA ALA A 9 62.23 32.80 10.01
C ALA A 9 60.78 33.35 10.17
N PHE A 10 59.96 33.58 9.13
CA PHE A 10 59.13 32.72 8.25
C PHE A 10 57.78 32.18 8.82
N SER A 11 56.71 32.44 8.04
CA SER A 11 55.50 31.60 7.80
C SER A 11 54.15 31.85 8.55
N THR A 12 53.23 32.50 7.82
CA THR A 12 51.84 32.11 7.42
C THR A 12 50.82 31.43 8.37
N LEU A 13 49.64 32.09 8.46
CA LEU A 13 48.27 31.63 8.11
C LEU A 13 47.59 30.46 8.89
N LEU A 14 46.41 30.71 9.50
CA LEU A 14 45.14 30.01 9.17
C LEU A 14 43.95 30.57 9.99
N LEU A 15 42.90 31.06 9.31
CA LEU A 15 41.56 31.26 9.88
C LEU A 15 40.92 29.88 10.15
N LEU A 16 40.54 29.58 11.39
CA LEU A 16 39.61 28.48 11.70
C LEU A 16 38.18 28.96 11.45
N GLY A 17 37.62 28.62 10.29
CA GLY A 17 36.19 28.60 10.06
C GLY A 17 35.60 27.30 10.60
N SER A 18 34.85 27.37 11.70
CA SER A 18 34.06 26.25 12.20
C SER A 18 32.82 26.05 11.31
N THR A 19 32.93 25.20 10.29
CA THR A 19 31.77 24.67 9.57
C THR A 19 30.99 23.73 10.48
N VAL A 20 29.86 24.20 10.98
CA VAL A 20 28.79 23.38 11.56
C VAL A 20 28.22 22.51 10.44
N ILE A 21 28.57 21.23 10.41
CA ILE A 21 27.91 20.26 9.54
C ILE A 21 26.54 19.98 10.16
N PHE A 22 25.50 20.55 9.56
CA PHE A 22 24.13 20.10 9.76
C PHE A 22 24.04 18.68 9.23
N GLY A 23 24.16 17.69 10.13
CA GLY A 23 23.72 16.33 9.86
C GLY A 23 22.23 16.35 9.65
N ALA A 24 21.78 16.37 8.39
CA ALA A 24 20.43 15.94 8.06
C ALA A 24 20.25 14.55 8.70
N CYS A 25 19.21 14.36 9.52
CA CYS A 25 18.87 13.05 10.08
C CYS A 25 18.61 12.06 8.92
N ALA A 26 19.68 11.43 8.44
CA ALA A 26 19.59 10.30 7.56
C ALA A 26 19.04 9.15 8.40
N THR A 27 17.81 8.73 8.10
CA THR A 27 17.23 7.55 8.74
C THR A 27 18.15 6.35 8.53
N THR A 28 18.42 5.62 9.60
CA THR A 28 19.34 4.48 9.56
C THR A 28 18.76 3.33 8.72
N GLY A 29 19.59 2.39 8.25
CA GLY A 29 19.10 1.20 7.54
C GLY A 29 18.07 0.40 8.36
N ALA A 30 18.24 0.35 9.69
CA ALA A 30 17.30 -0.30 10.60
C ALA A 30 15.93 0.42 10.66
N GLU A 31 15.92 1.75 10.78
CA GLU A 31 14.67 2.53 10.77
C GLU A 31 13.90 2.40 9.45
N ARG A 32 14.63 2.36 8.32
CA ARG A 32 14.03 2.14 7.00
C ARG A 32 13.38 0.78 6.88
N SER A 33 14.04 -0.28 7.36
CA SER A 33 13.48 -1.62 7.38
C SER A 33 12.19 -1.68 8.21
N VAL A 34 12.20 -1.11 9.43
CA VAL A 34 11.00 -1.02 10.29
C VAL A 34 9.87 -0.26 9.60
N LYS A 35 10.17 0.88 8.96
CA LYS A 35 9.16 1.68 8.25
C LYS A 35 8.56 0.92 7.06
N ALA A 36 9.40 0.23 6.28
CA ALA A 36 8.96 -0.57 5.15
C ALA A 36 8.02 -1.69 5.61
N SER A 37 8.38 -2.41 6.67
CA SER A 37 7.56 -3.46 7.25
C SER A 37 6.22 -2.96 7.81
N ASN A 38 6.23 -1.87 8.58
CA ASN A 38 5.00 -1.30 9.14
C ASN A 38 4.03 -0.88 8.03
N SER A 39 4.55 -0.36 6.92
CA SER A 39 3.74 -0.05 5.73
C SER A 39 3.05 -1.30 5.19
N LEU A 40 3.76 -2.41 5.06
CA LEU A 40 3.21 -3.66 4.51
C LEU A 40 2.14 -4.29 5.40
N GLN A 41 2.39 -4.33 6.71
CA GLN A 41 1.40 -4.84 7.68
C GLN A 41 0.12 -4.00 7.66
N GLN A 42 0.27 -2.67 7.53
CA GLN A 42 -0.86 -1.78 7.44
C GLN A 42 -1.65 -1.99 6.14
N GLU A 43 -0.97 -2.23 5.02
CA GLU A 43 -1.61 -2.51 3.74
C GLU A 43 -2.31 -3.87 3.70
N ASP A 44 -1.70 -4.93 4.24
CA ASP A 44 -2.34 -6.23 4.43
C ASP A 44 -3.66 -6.09 5.20
N LYS A 45 -3.61 -5.41 6.36
CA LYS A 45 -4.78 -5.16 7.17
C LYS A 45 -5.88 -4.44 6.40
N GLU A 46 -5.53 -3.42 5.62
CA GLU A 46 -6.51 -2.64 4.87
C GLU A 46 -7.13 -3.42 3.72
N ILE A 47 -6.37 -4.27 3.04
CA ILE A 47 -6.90 -5.14 1.98
C ILE A 47 -7.87 -6.16 2.60
N ARG A 48 -7.53 -6.76 3.75
CA ARG A 48 -8.45 -7.66 4.48
C ARG A 48 -9.71 -6.93 4.92
N GLN A 49 -9.57 -5.71 5.45
CA GLN A 49 -10.73 -4.88 5.79
C GLN A 49 -11.56 -4.54 4.55
N LEU A 50 -10.94 -4.31 3.39
CA LEU A 50 -11.65 -4.01 2.15
C LEU A 50 -12.47 -5.22 1.69
N MET A 51 -11.91 -6.43 1.78
CA MET A 51 -12.66 -7.66 1.51
C MET A 51 -13.89 -7.79 2.39
N VAL A 52 -13.77 -7.48 3.69
CA VAL A 52 -14.92 -7.47 4.61
C VAL A 52 -15.95 -6.42 4.20
N GLN A 53 -15.55 -5.21 3.84
CA GLN A 53 -16.50 -4.18 3.42
C GLN A 53 -17.16 -4.51 2.08
N ILE A 54 -16.47 -5.20 1.17
CA ILE A 54 -17.04 -5.75 -0.07
C ILE A 54 -18.17 -6.73 0.27
N ASP A 55 -17.96 -7.64 1.23
CA ASP A 55 -18.97 -8.60 1.69
C ASP A 55 -20.16 -7.92 2.36
N VAL A 56 -19.90 -6.96 3.26
CA VAL A 56 -20.96 -6.19 3.94
C VAL A 56 -21.82 -5.44 2.93
N THR A 57 -21.20 -4.81 1.93
CA THR A 57 -21.93 -4.06 0.90
C THR A 57 -22.73 -4.98 -0.01
N GLY A 58 -22.14 -6.11 -0.42
CA GLY A 58 -22.84 -7.14 -1.19
C GLY A 58 -24.03 -7.72 -0.43
N SER A 59 -23.86 -7.99 0.87
CA SER A 59 -24.95 -8.50 1.73
C SER A 59 -26.08 -7.48 1.89
N ALA A 60 -25.76 -6.18 1.93
CA ALA A 60 -26.76 -5.12 1.95
C ALA A 60 -27.53 -5.03 0.62
N LEU A 61 -26.86 -5.28 -0.52
CA LEU A 61 -27.54 -5.43 -1.81
C LEU A 61 -28.42 -6.67 -1.86
N ASP A 62 -27.93 -7.82 -1.38
CA ASP A 62 -28.70 -9.07 -1.31
C ASP A 62 -29.97 -8.88 -0.47
N ALA A 63 -29.87 -8.20 0.68
CA ALA A 63 -31.01 -7.85 1.52
C ALA A 63 -32.01 -6.91 0.83
N LEU A 64 -31.52 -5.98 0.01
CA LEU A 64 -32.36 -5.08 -0.80
C LEU A 64 -33.06 -5.82 -1.95
N MET A 65 -32.52 -6.94 -2.43
CA MET A 65 -33.09 -7.73 -3.52
C MET A 65 -34.05 -8.84 -3.04
N VAL A 66 -34.30 -8.96 -1.73
CA VAL A 66 -35.27 -9.92 -1.19
C VAL A 66 -36.68 -9.62 -1.74
N ALA A 67 -37.23 -10.59 -2.46
CA ALA A 67 -38.53 -10.46 -3.11
C ALA A 67 -39.67 -10.26 -2.09
N GLY A 68 -40.62 -9.38 -2.42
CA GLY A 68 -41.84 -9.19 -1.64
C GLY A 68 -41.64 -8.41 -0.33
N ALA A 69 -40.50 -7.73 -0.15
CA ALA A 69 -40.28 -6.88 1.01
C ALA A 69 -41.29 -5.71 1.03
N PRO A 70 -42.06 -5.53 2.12
CA PRO A 70 -43.10 -4.50 2.19
C PRO A 70 -42.54 -3.07 2.34
N ASP A 71 -41.31 -2.93 2.82
CA ASP A 71 -40.59 -1.67 2.97
C ASP A 71 -39.20 -1.78 2.31
N LEU A 72 -39.07 -1.20 1.12
CA LEU A 72 -37.80 -1.14 0.38
C LEU A 72 -36.89 0.01 0.84
N LYS A 73 -37.42 0.98 1.60
CA LYS A 73 -36.66 2.17 2.00
C LYS A 73 -35.53 1.81 2.96
N ARG A 74 -35.84 1.06 4.00
CA ARG A 74 -34.85 0.67 5.01
C ARG A 74 -33.66 -0.13 4.41
N PRO A 75 -33.87 -1.19 3.60
CA PRO A 75 -32.75 -1.87 2.97
C PRO A 75 -32.01 -1.01 1.94
N PHE A 76 -32.70 -0.11 1.22
CA PHE A 76 -32.05 0.80 0.27
C PHE A 76 -31.13 1.80 0.97
N ASP A 77 -31.58 2.39 2.08
CA ASP A 77 -30.77 3.30 2.90
C ASP A 77 -29.55 2.56 3.47
N SER A 78 -29.72 1.28 3.85
CA SER A 78 -28.62 0.42 4.30
C SER A 78 -27.60 0.17 3.19
N PHE A 79 -28.04 -0.25 2.01
CA PHE A 79 -27.18 -0.46 0.85
C PHE A 79 -26.41 0.81 0.47
N THR A 80 -27.10 1.95 0.39
CA THR A 80 -26.49 3.26 0.10
C THR A 80 -25.39 3.62 1.09
N ARG A 81 -25.63 3.41 2.40
CA ARG A 81 -24.64 3.71 3.43
C ARG A 81 -23.40 2.81 3.31
N GLU A 82 -23.59 1.50 3.13
CA GLU A 82 -22.47 0.56 3.01
C GLU A 82 -21.68 0.78 1.71
N LEU A 83 -22.35 1.14 0.61
CA LEU A 83 -21.71 1.55 -0.65
C LEU A 83 -20.82 2.79 -0.45
N GLY A 84 -21.28 3.78 0.31
CA GLY A 84 -20.47 4.96 0.65
C GLY A 84 -19.21 4.60 1.44
N LYS A 85 -19.30 3.67 2.39
CA LYS A 85 -18.13 3.16 3.13
C LYS A 85 -17.17 2.40 2.21
N LEU A 86 -17.70 1.53 1.34
CA LEU A 86 -16.90 0.78 0.38
C LEU A 86 -16.11 1.71 -0.54
N ASP A 87 -16.73 2.75 -1.07
CA ASP A 87 -16.09 3.75 -1.94
C ASP A 87 -14.96 4.48 -1.21
N ASN A 88 -15.23 4.97 0.01
CA ASN A 88 -14.23 5.63 0.84
C ASN A 88 -13.02 4.73 1.12
N GLN A 89 -13.28 3.49 1.55
CA GLN A 89 -12.24 2.55 1.91
C GLN A 89 -11.43 2.11 0.70
N GLY A 90 -12.08 1.75 -0.42
CA GLY A 90 -11.36 1.31 -1.60
C GLY A 90 -10.55 2.43 -2.27
N ARG A 91 -11.00 3.69 -2.23
CA ARG A 91 -10.16 4.83 -2.63
C ARG A 91 -8.88 4.91 -1.81
N GLN A 92 -8.99 4.74 -0.49
CA GLN A 92 -7.86 4.79 0.42
C GLN A 92 -6.88 3.63 0.19
N THR A 93 -7.40 2.40 0.07
CA THR A 93 -6.61 1.20 -0.19
C THR A 93 -5.89 1.29 -1.55
N ILE A 94 -6.59 1.66 -2.62
CA ILE A 94 -5.97 1.81 -3.95
C ILE A 94 -4.86 2.85 -3.93
N LYS A 95 -5.07 4.00 -3.26
CA LYS A 95 -4.03 5.02 -3.15
C LYS A 95 -2.80 4.46 -2.44
N ARG A 96 -2.99 3.72 -1.34
CA ARG A 96 -1.86 3.16 -0.58
C ARG A 96 -1.11 2.08 -1.35
N MET A 97 -1.81 1.25 -2.14
CA MET A 97 -1.18 0.30 -3.06
C MET A 97 -0.31 1.02 -4.11
N ASP A 98 -0.79 2.14 -4.67
CA ASP A 98 -0.01 2.96 -5.61
C ASP A 98 1.23 3.56 -4.91
N ASP A 99 1.07 4.08 -3.69
CA ASP A 99 2.17 4.67 -2.91
C ASP A 99 3.21 3.61 -2.48
N MET A 100 2.79 2.37 -2.22
CA MET A 100 3.67 1.26 -1.78
C MET A 100 4.74 0.97 -2.82
N LYS A 101 4.35 0.93 -4.10
CA LYS A 101 5.29 0.69 -5.20
C LYS A 101 6.44 1.71 -5.19
N ALA A 102 6.13 2.98 -4.92
CA ALA A 102 7.13 4.03 -4.82
C ALA A 102 8.05 3.85 -3.60
N ARG A 103 7.47 3.56 -2.42
CA ARG A 103 8.23 3.31 -1.19
C ARG A 103 9.19 2.11 -1.32
N ASN A 104 8.74 1.03 -1.95
CA ASN A 104 9.56 -0.17 -2.13
C ASN A 104 10.76 0.12 -3.04
N LYS A 105 10.56 0.85 -4.13
CA LYS A 105 11.65 1.28 -5.02
C LYS A 105 12.68 2.14 -4.29
N GLU A 106 12.21 3.10 -3.49
CA GLU A 106 13.08 3.97 -2.69
C GLU A 106 13.89 3.16 -1.67
N TYR A 107 13.26 2.23 -0.95
CA TYR A 107 13.92 1.37 0.04
C TYR A 107 15.10 0.58 -0.54
N PHE A 108 14.89 -0.11 -1.66
CA PHE A 108 15.96 -0.92 -2.27
C PHE A 108 17.06 -0.07 -2.91
N ALA A 109 16.74 1.10 -3.46
CA ALA A 109 17.74 2.03 -3.98
C ALA A 109 18.60 2.62 -2.86
N GLU A 110 18.02 2.90 -1.69
CA GLU A 110 18.77 3.36 -0.52
C GLU A 110 19.66 2.25 0.07
N TRP A 111 19.18 1.01 0.08
CA TRP A 111 19.98 -0.13 0.52
C TRP A 111 21.19 -0.32 -0.40
N GLU A 112 20.99 -0.29 -1.72
CA GLU A 112 22.09 -0.40 -2.70
C GLU A 112 23.21 0.61 -2.46
N LYS A 113 22.85 1.90 -2.29
CA LYS A 113 23.81 2.96 -1.98
C LYS A 113 24.58 2.70 -0.68
N GLN A 114 23.93 2.15 0.35
CA GLN A 114 24.62 1.76 1.58
C GLN A 114 25.55 0.57 1.37
N GLY A 115 25.17 -0.37 0.50
CA GLY A 115 25.99 -1.51 0.07
C GLY A 115 27.36 -1.07 -0.46
N ASP A 116 27.37 -0.01 -1.27
CA ASP A 116 28.59 0.55 -1.85
C ASP A 116 29.57 1.13 -0.81
N THR A 117 29.08 1.46 0.38
CA THR A 117 29.91 1.99 1.48
C THR A 117 30.69 0.92 2.24
N TYR A 118 30.32 -0.36 2.12
CA TYR A 118 31.06 -1.45 2.78
C TYR A 118 32.42 -1.64 2.14
N THR A 119 33.49 -1.55 2.94
CA THR A 119 34.87 -1.77 2.50
C THR A 119 35.28 -3.25 2.52
N ASN A 120 34.62 -4.07 3.35
CA ASN A 120 34.82 -5.50 3.37
C ASN A 120 34.02 -6.17 2.21
N PRO A 121 34.70 -6.88 1.28
CA PRO A 121 34.04 -7.49 0.13
C PRO A 121 33.04 -8.60 0.49
N GLU A 122 33.27 -9.33 1.58
CA GLU A 122 32.36 -10.37 2.06
C GLU A 122 31.05 -9.76 2.58
N ILE A 123 31.14 -8.69 3.37
CA ILE A 123 29.96 -7.96 3.87
C ILE A 123 29.17 -7.35 2.70
N ARG A 124 29.87 -6.80 1.69
CA ARG A 124 29.22 -6.28 0.49
C ARG A 124 28.43 -7.38 -0.23
N ALA A 125 29.06 -8.53 -0.47
CA ALA A 125 28.42 -9.66 -1.13
C ALA A 125 27.18 -10.16 -0.35
N LEU A 126 27.27 -10.29 0.99
CA LEU A 126 26.14 -10.67 1.84
C LEU A 126 24.98 -9.66 1.77
N SER A 127 25.29 -8.36 1.76
CA SER A 127 24.27 -7.31 1.66
C SER A 127 23.57 -7.33 0.31
N ASP A 128 24.33 -7.48 -0.77
CA ASP A 128 23.77 -7.58 -2.14
C ASP A 128 22.90 -8.82 -2.31
N GLU A 129 23.34 -9.98 -1.83
CA GLU A 129 22.55 -11.20 -1.85
C GLU A 129 21.23 -11.02 -1.09
N ARG A 130 21.29 -10.49 0.15
CA ARG A 130 20.10 -10.26 0.97
C ARG A 130 19.13 -9.29 0.30
N ARG A 131 19.65 -8.18 -0.23
CA ARG A 131 18.87 -7.14 -0.93
C ARG A 131 18.19 -7.71 -2.16
N SER A 132 18.92 -8.45 -2.99
CA SER A 132 18.40 -9.09 -4.20
C SER A 132 17.30 -10.11 -3.89
N ASN A 133 17.53 -10.98 -2.90
CA ASN A 133 16.55 -11.98 -2.46
C ASN A 133 15.25 -11.32 -1.98
N LEU A 134 15.36 -10.28 -1.14
CA LEU A 134 14.20 -9.56 -0.65
C LEU A 134 13.48 -8.80 -1.77
N ALA A 135 14.21 -8.15 -2.67
CA ALA A 135 13.64 -7.45 -3.82
C ALA A 135 12.83 -8.39 -4.72
N GLY A 136 13.30 -9.62 -4.92
CA GLY A 136 12.58 -10.65 -5.67
C GLY A 136 11.25 -11.05 -5.02
N ILE A 137 11.19 -11.11 -3.69
CA ILE A 137 9.94 -11.42 -2.97
C ILE A 137 8.97 -10.24 -3.07
N TYR A 138 9.46 -9.00 -2.91
CA TYR A 138 8.66 -7.79 -3.06
C TYR A 138 8.11 -7.59 -4.48
N ALA A 139 8.81 -8.05 -5.53
CA ALA A 139 8.36 -7.94 -6.92
C ALA A 139 7.03 -8.66 -7.18
N ARG A 140 6.69 -9.69 -6.36
CA ARG A 140 5.42 -10.42 -6.45
C ARG A 140 4.21 -9.56 -6.08
N ILE A 141 4.39 -8.52 -5.27
CA ILE A 141 3.31 -7.62 -4.84
C ILE A 141 2.70 -6.87 -6.03
N PRO A 142 3.46 -6.07 -6.82
CA PRO A 142 2.90 -5.39 -7.97
C PRO A 142 2.41 -6.34 -9.07
N GLU A 143 2.98 -7.53 -9.21
CA GLU A 143 2.51 -8.57 -10.13
C GLU A 143 1.12 -9.09 -9.73
N ALA A 144 0.96 -9.45 -8.45
CA ALA A 144 -0.33 -9.84 -7.88
C ALA A 144 -1.35 -8.67 -7.85
N GLY A 145 -0.85 -7.43 -7.90
CA GLY A 145 -1.64 -6.20 -7.94
C GLY A 145 -2.34 -5.92 -9.27
N ILE A 146 -1.97 -6.62 -10.35
CA ILE A 146 -2.44 -6.33 -11.71
C ILE A 146 -3.96 -6.57 -11.80
N GLY A 147 -4.67 -5.61 -12.39
CA GLY A 147 -6.11 -5.73 -12.67
C GLY A 147 -7.04 -5.45 -11.49
N ILE A 148 -6.59 -5.59 -10.23
CA ILE A 148 -7.41 -5.34 -9.01
C ILE A 148 -8.08 -3.96 -9.05
N LYS A 149 -7.31 -2.92 -9.39
CA LYS A 149 -7.84 -1.53 -9.49
C LYS A 149 -8.94 -1.40 -10.53
N GLY A 150 -8.82 -2.11 -11.66
CA GLY A 150 -9.84 -2.13 -12.72
C GLY A 150 -11.08 -2.89 -12.27
N ALA A 151 -10.91 -4.09 -11.73
CA ALA A 151 -12.00 -4.93 -11.22
C ALA A 151 -12.79 -4.22 -10.11
N TYR A 152 -12.10 -3.60 -9.14
CA TYR A 152 -12.74 -2.82 -8.08
C TYR A 152 -13.55 -1.65 -8.63
N ARG A 153 -13.00 -0.91 -9.61
CA ARG A 153 -13.71 0.24 -10.23
C ARG A 153 -14.96 -0.20 -10.98
N ALA A 154 -14.88 -1.31 -11.72
CA ALA A 154 -16.03 -1.87 -12.44
C ALA A 154 -17.11 -2.30 -11.45
N TYR A 155 -16.73 -3.06 -10.40
CA TYR A 155 -17.67 -3.48 -9.35
C TYR A 155 -18.34 -2.28 -8.66
N LEU A 156 -17.57 -1.26 -8.29
CA LEU A 156 -18.09 -0.05 -7.66
C LEU A 156 -19.03 0.74 -8.59
N ALA A 157 -18.74 0.77 -9.90
CA ALA A 157 -19.58 1.44 -10.89
C ALA A 157 -20.95 0.76 -10.98
N ASP A 158 -20.98 -0.57 -11.13
CA ASP A 158 -22.24 -1.33 -11.20
C ASP A 158 -23.09 -1.10 -9.92
N LEU A 159 -22.48 -1.11 -8.73
CA LEU A 159 -23.19 -0.81 -7.48
C LEU A 159 -23.78 0.61 -7.43
N LYS A 160 -23.05 1.60 -7.94
CA LYS A 160 -23.52 3.00 -8.01
C LYS A 160 -24.65 3.17 -9.03
N GLU A 161 -24.60 2.44 -10.14
CA GLU A 161 -25.68 2.45 -11.13
C GLU A 161 -26.96 1.79 -10.58
N ILE A 162 -26.83 0.68 -9.85
CA ILE A 162 -27.96 0.06 -9.13
C ILE A 162 -28.56 1.06 -8.11
N GLN A 163 -27.70 1.72 -7.33
CA GLN A 163 -28.14 2.75 -6.38
C GLN A 163 -28.92 3.87 -7.08
N LEU A 164 -28.37 4.40 -8.18
CA LEU A 164 -28.99 5.48 -8.94
C LEU A 164 -30.34 5.03 -9.52
N TYR A 165 -30.40 3.84 -10.11
CA TYR A 165 -31.63 3.28 -10.66
C TYR A 165 -32.72 3.18 -9.59
N LEU A 166 -32.42 2.55 -8.46
CA LEU A 166 -33.38 2.34 -7.37
C LEU A 166 -33.70 3.63 -6.61
N SER A 167 -32.86 4.66 -6.69
CA SER A 167 -33.20 5.99 -6.16
C SER A 167 -34.33 6.67 -6.95
N ASN A 168 -34.48 6.32 -8.24
CA ASN A 168 -35.54 6.84 -9.10
C ASN A 168 -36.81 5.98 -9.05
N ASP A 169 -36.68 4.66 -8.91
CA ASP A 169 -37.80 3.72 -8.89
C ASP A 169 -37.66 2.72 -7.72
N LEU A 170 -37.85 3.22 -6.49
CA LEU A 170 -37.86 2.39 -5.28
C LEU A 170 -39.21 1.67 -5.10
N THR A 171 -39.62 0.91 -6.11
CA THR A 171 -40.83 0.09 -6.09
C THR A 171 -40.47 -1.39 -6.25
N LEU A 172 -41.44 -2.28 -5.97
CA LEU A 172 -41.29 -3.71 -6.24
C LEU A 172 -40.98 -3.97 -7.73
N LYS A 173 -41.51 -3.15 -8.64
CA LYS A 173 -41.27 -3.32 -10.07
C LYS A 173 -39.85 -2.90 -10.45
N GLY A 174 -39.36 -1.80 -9.90
CA GLY A 174 -37.96 -1.37 -10.05
C GLY A 174 -37.00 -2.44 -9.52
N GLN A 175 -37.23 -2.93 -8.30
CA GLN A 175 -36.46 -4.02 -7.69
C GLN A 175 -36.42 -5.28 -8.59
N GLN A 176 -37.57 -5.74 -9.10
CA GLN A 176 -37.64 -6.90 -10.00
C GLN A 176 -36.90 -6.66 -11.33
N THR A 177 -36.95 -5.45 -11.86
CA THR A 177 -36.37 -5.11 -13.16
C THR A 177 -34.84 -5.07 -13.09
N ILE A 178 -34.27 -4.60 -11.98
CA ILE A 178 -32.81 -4.52 -11.80
C ILE A 178 -32.18 -5.83 -11.29
N ALA A 179 -32.98 -6.81 -10.86
CA ALA A 179 -32.50 -8.05 -10.27
C ALA A 179 -31.40 -8.79 -11.08
N PRO A 180 -31.48 -8.93 -12.42
CA PRO A 180 -30.41 -9.57 -13.19
C PRO A 180 -29.06 -8.85 -13.11
N VAL A 181 -29.08 -7.52 -12.97
CA VAL A 181 -27.87 -6.71 -12.80
C VAL A 181 -27.32 -6.91 -11.39
N ALA A 182 -28.17 -6.92 -10.36
CA ALA A 182 -27.75 -7.22 -9.00
C ALA A 182 -27.13 -8.64 -8.89
N GLU A 183 -27.73 -9.65 -9.52
CA GLU A 183 -27.16 -11.00 -9.57
C GLU A 183 -25.80 -11.07 -10.28
N LYS A 184 -25.60 -10.26 -11.33
CA LYS A 184 -24.27 -10.12 -11.95
C LYS A 184 -23.27 -9.55 -10.96
N THR A 185 -23.62 -8.51 -10.20
CA THR A 185 -22.70 -7.91 -9.22
C THR A 185 -22.28 -8.89 -8.11
N VAL A 186 -23.11 -9.88 -7.77
CA VAL A 186 -22.72 -10.96 -6.85
C VAL A 186 -21.57 -11.80 -7.43
N ARG A 187 -21.59 -12.10 -8.74
CA ARG A 187 -20.47 -12.82 -9.39
C ARG A 187 -19.21 -11.96 -9.44
N ASP A 188 -19.35 -10.67 -9.75
CA ASP A 188 -18.23 -9.74 -9.79
C ASP A 188 -17.60 -9.53 -8.41
N ARG A 189 -18.41 -9.57 -7.33
CA ARG A 189 -17.94 -9.57 -5.94
C ARG A 189 -16.97 -10.71 -5.67
N GLU A 190 -17.35 -11.95 -6.01
CA GLU A 190 -16.51 -13.13 -5.77
C GLU A 190 -15.24 -13.11 -6.62
N ALA A 191 -15.35 -12.70 -7.89
CA ALA A 191 -14.19 -12.54 -8.77
C ALA A 191 -13.20 -11.49 -8.23
N LEU A 192 -13.70 -10.34 -7.76
CA LEU A 192 -12.88 -9.30 -7.14
C LEU A 192 -12.19 -9.83 -5.88
N LYS A 193 -12.91 -10.50 -4.98
CA LYS A 193 -12.32 -11.08 -3.77
C LYS A 193 -11.24 -12.12 -4.09
N SER A 194 -11.50 -12.98 -5.06
CA SER A 194 -10.52 -13.97 -5.52
C SER A 194 -9.25 -13.30 -6.05
N SER A 195 -9.39 -12.19 -6.79
CA SER A 195 -8.24 -11.41 -7.30
C SER A 195 -7.39 -10.75 -6.21
N LEU A 196 -7.93 -10.53 -5.00
CA LEU A 196 -7.19 -9.96 -3.87
C LEU A 196 -6.33 -11.01 -3.14
N LEU A 197 -6.62 -12.31 -3.28
CA LEU A 197 -5.92 -13.38 -2.55
C LEU A 197 -4.43 -13.48 -2.91
N PRO A 198 -4.01 -13.44 -4.19
CA PRO A 198 -2.58 -13.46 -4.53
C PRO A 198 -1.81 -12.27 -3.94
N LEU A 199 -2.45 -11.10 -3.86
CA LEU A 199 -1.86 -9.90 -3.28
C LEU A 199 -1.62 -10.07 -1.76
N LEU A 200 -2.62 -10.60 -1.04
CA LEU A 200 -2.46 -10.94 0.39
C LEU A 200 -1.35 -11.97 0.60
N ALA A 201 -1.30 -13.02 -0.23
CA ALA A 201 -0.24 -14.02 -0.15
C ALA A 201 1.16 -13.42 -0.41
N ALA A 202 1.28 -12.46 -1.33
CA ALA A 202 2.54 -11.75 -1.57
C ALA A 202 2.95 -10.87 -0.38
N LEU A 203 2.00 -10.17 0.25
CA LEU A 203 2.25 -9.38 1.46
C LEU A 203 2.65 -10.27 2.65
N ASP A 204 1.98 -11.41 2.83
CA ASP A 204 2.30 -12.40 3.86
C ASP A 204 3.71 -12.98 3.64
N ALA A 205 4.09 -13.26 2.39
CA ALA A 205 5.43 -13.76 2.06
C ALA A 205 6.52 -12.74 2.41
N VAL A 206 6.31 -11.45 2.16
CA VAL A 206 7.26 -10.40 2.56
C VAL A 206 7.33 -10.28 4.09
N ASN A 207 6.19 -10.30 4.79
CA ASN A 207 6.18 -10.28 6.25
C ASN A 207 6.93 -11.49 6.83
N ALA A 208 6.73 -12.68 6.28
CA ALA A 208 7.46 -13.87 6.69
C ALA A 208 8.95 -13.76 6.40
N GLU A 209 9.36 -13.15 5.29
CA GLU A 209 10.77 -12.94 4.98
C GLU A 209 11.46 -11.94 5.92
N LEU A 210 10.73 -10.92 6.37
CA LEU A 210 11.24 -9.88 7.26
C LEU A 210 11.29 -10.32 8.73
N TYR A 211 10.36 -11.18 9.15
CA TYR A 211 10.14 -11.52 10.57
C TYR A 211 10.16 -13.03 10.89
N GLY A 212 10.21 -13.88 9.87
CA GLY A 212 10.22 -15.34 9.98
C GLY A 212 11.58 -15.90 10.39
N GLY A 213 12.15 -15.36 11.47
CA GLY A 213 13.08 -16.12 12.31
C GLY A 213 12.27 -17.05 13.20
N LYS A 214 12.53 -18.36 13.11
CA LYS A 214 11.86 -19.45 13.86
C LYS A 214 11.31 -19.00 15.22
N ARG A 215 9.98 -19.14 15.40
CA ARG A 215 9.43 -19.46 16.73
C ARG A 215 9.81 -20.88 17.09
#